data_AF-A0A7J9B5B7-F1
#
_entry.id   AF-A0A7J9B5B7-F1
#
_cell.length_a   1.000
_cell.length_b   1.000
_cell.length_c   1.000
_cell.angle_alpha   90.00
_cell.angle_beta   90.00
_cell.angle_gamma   90.00
#
_symmetry.space_group_name_H-M   'P 1'
#
loop_
_entity.id
_entity.type
_entity.pdbx_description
1 polymer ?
#
loop_
_entity_poly.entity_id
_entity_poly.type
_entity_poly.pdbx_seq_one_letter_code
_entity_poly.pdbx_strand_id
1 'polypeptide(L)'
;MTRVVNVPTFSKKLMNVTGMSEQWVAARIKQKGDGKCIPWKSLKDLILTHPDVSKRLDVFPLSIYGLIVFPKALGHVDEVVTDLFNRLDKRVTPIPIILAKTFRSLSACRKAGEGRFI
;
A
#
# COMPACT_ATOMS: atom_id res chain seq x y z
N MET A 1 -35.87 -3.39 5.41
CA MET A 1 -34.65 -3.87 6.10
C MET A 1 -33.43 -3.30 5.39
N THR A 2 -32.77 -2.30 5.97
CA THR A 2 -31.55 -1.70 5.45
C THR A 2 -30.43 -2.74 5.51
N ARG A 3 -29.91 -3.15 4.35
CA ARG A 3 -28.76 -4.04 4.26
C ARG A 3 -27.56 -3.32 4.88
N VAL A 4 -27.18 -3.72 6.10
CA VAL A 4 -25.95 -3.24 6.73
C VAL A 4 -24.79 -3.76 5.89
N VAL A 5 -24.31 -2.93 4.97
CA VAL A 5 -23.07 -3.20 4.25
C VAL A 5 -21.97 -3.07 5.29
N ASN A 6 -21.47 -4.21 5.77
CA ASN A 6 -20.42 -4.25 6.76
C ASN A 6 -19.11 -3.77 6.11
N VAL A 7 -18.88 -2.46 6.10
CA VAL A 7 -17.69 -1.84 5.55
C VAL A 7 -16.50 -2.31 6.39
N PRO A 8 -15.49 -3.00 5.79
CA PRO A 8 -14.33 -3.45 6.54
C PRO A 8 -13.65 -2.26 7.23
N THR A 9 -13.25 -2.43 8.49
CA THR A 9 -12.48 -1.42 9.21
C THR A 9 -11.09 -1.26 8.60
N PHE A 10 -10.44 -0.11 8.83
CA PHE A 10 -9.05 0.12 8.42
C PHE A 10 -8.11 -1.03 8.81
N SER A 11 -8.23 -1.53 10.04
CA SER A 11 -7.46 -2.68 10.52
C SER A 11 -7.65 -3.91 9.65
N LYS A 12 -8.90 -4.24 9.31
CA LYS A 12 -9.21 -5.40 8.46
C LYS A 12 -8.65 -5.25 7.04
N LYS A 13 -8.63 -4.03 6.49
CA LYS A 13 -8.02 -3.74 5.18
C LYS A 13 -6.50 -3.93 5.22
N LEU A 14 -5.85 -3.42 6.26
CA LEU A 14 -4.42 -3.62 6.48
C LEU A 14 -4.07 -5.09 6.63
N MET A 15 -4.85 -5.86 7.39
CA MET A 15 -4.64 -7.31 7.54
C MET A 15 -4.67 -8.03 6.20
N ASN A 16 -5.63 -7.70 5.33
CA ASN A 16 -5.73 -8.35 4.01
C ASN A 16 -4.49 -8.06 3.14
N VAL A 17 -4.09 -6.79 3.05
CA VAL A 17 -2.95 -6.37 2.23
C VAL A 17 -1.63 -6.89 2.78
N THR A 18 -1.43 -6.78 4.10
CA THR A 18 -0.15 -7.10 4.75
C THR A 18 0.00 -8.57 5.12
N GLY A 19 -1.11 -9.32 5.25
CA GLY A 19 -1.10 -10.68 5.81
C GLY A 19 -0.88 -10.74 7.32
N MET A 20 -0.85 -9.61 8.03
CA MET A 20 -0.54 -9.56 9.46
C MET A 20 -1.74 -9.80 10.36
N SER A 21 -1.45 -10.19 11.62
CA SER A 21 -2.47 -10.36 12.64
C SER A 21 -3.10 -9.03 13.06
N GLU A 22 -4.34 -9.09 13.55
CA GLU A 22 -5.05 -7.91 14.05
C GLU A 22 -4.27 -7.20 15.17
N GLN A 23 -3.65 -7.96 16.07
CA GLN A 23 -2.83 -7.44 17.17
C GLN A 23 -1.64 -6.63 16.65
N TRP A 24 -0.95 -7.13 15.62
CA TRP A 24 0.17 -6.43 15.02
C TRP A 24 -0.27 -5.11 14.39
N VAL A 25 -1.40 -5.12 13.69
CA VAL A 25 -1.99 -3.96 13.02
C VAL A 25 -2.49 -2.93 14.03
N ALA A 26 -3.27 -3.36 15.03
CA ALA A 26 -3.83 -2.48 16.05
C ALA A 26 -2.74 -1.76 16.85
N ALA A 27 -1.63 -2.44 17.15
CA ALA A 27 -0.49 -1.84 17.86
C ALA A 27 0.26 -0.74 17.06
N ARG A 28 0.05 -0.66 15.74
CA ARG A 28 0.82 0.21 14.84
C ARG A 28 -0.01 1.30 14.17
N ILE A 29 -1.32 1.15 14.13
CA ILE A 29 -2.21 2.21 13.66
C ILE A 29 -2.10 3.42 14.59
N LYS A 30 -1.96 4.60 14.00
CA LYS A 30 -1.95 5.87 14.71
C LYS A 30 -3.02 6.80 14.14
N GLN A 31 -3.64 7.59 15.00
CA GLN A 31 -4.42 8.74 14.56
C GLN A 31 -3.45 9.86 14.17
N LYS A 32 -3.59 10.41 12.96
CA LYS A 32 -2.89 11.61 12.51
C LYS A 32 -3.86 12.52 11.78
N GLY A 33 -4.03 13.74 12.31
CA GLY A 33 -5.03 14.67 11.80
C GLY A 33 -6.44 14.07 11.88
N ASP A 34 -7.15 14.14 10.77
CA ASP A 34 -8.53 13.65 10.60
C ASP A 34 -8.62 12.13 10.37
N GLY A 35 -7.50 11.42 10.20
CA GLY A 35 -7.52 10.01 9.77
C GLY A 35 -6.62 9.07 10.57
N LYS A 36 -6.87 7.76 10.39
CA LYS A 36 -5.97 6.69 10.83
C LYS A 36 -4.90 6.45 9.77
N CYS A 37 -3.70 6.13 10.23
CA CYS A 37 -2.56 5.87 9.37
C CYS A 37 -1.62 4.82 9.97
N ILE A 38 -0.74 4.25 9.15
CA ILE A 38 0.33 3.34 9.55
C ILE A 38 1.70 3.97 9.25
N PRO A 39 2.66 3.96 10.19
CA PRO A 39 3.99 4.51 9.96
C PRO A 39 4.79 3.75 8.89
N TRP A 40 5.54 4.49 8.07
CA TRP A 40 6.47 3.92 7.08
C TRP A 40 7.47 2.95 7.72
N LYS A 41 8.02 3.29 8.90
CA LYS A 41 8.98 2.42 9.60
C LYS A 41 8.41 1.01 9.79
N SER A 42 7.14 0.91 10.22
CA SER A 42 6.47 -0.37 10.41
C SER A 42 6.28 -1.15 9.11
N LEU A 43 5.96 -0.46 8.01
CA LEU A 43 5.83 -1.08 6.69
C LEU A 43 7.19 -1.50 6.13
N LYS A 44 8.24 -0.70 6.34
CA LYS A 44 9.62 -1.02 5.93
C LYS A 44 10.12 -2.27 6.65
N ASP A 45 9.95 -2.32 7.98
CA ASP A 45 10.33 -3.49 8.78
C ASP A 45 9.58 -4.73 8.28
N LEU A 46 8.30 -4.58 7.93
CA LEU A 46 7.50 -5.65 7.35
C LEU A 46 8.05 -6.12 5.99
N ILE A 47 8.32 -5.22 5.06
CA ILE A 47 8.88 -5.56 3.74
C ILE A 47 10.19 -6.34 3.85
N LEU A 48 11.02 -6.04 4.85
CA LEU A 48 12.30 -6.71 5.05
C LEU A 48 12.16 -8.09 5.70
N THR A 49 11.21 -8.25 6.62
CA THR A 49 11.13 -9.42 7.51
C THR A 49 10.01 -10.40 7.16
N HIS A 50 9.03 -10.02 6.32
CA HIS A 50 7.84 -10.83 6.06
C HIS A 50 8.21 -12.19 5.43
N PRO A 51 7.82 -13.35 5.95
CA PRO A 51 8.25 -14.64 5.40
C PRO A 51 7.73 -14.89 3.97
N ASP A 52 6.52 -14.39 3.65
CA ASP A 52 5.94 -14.46 2.30
C ASP A 52 6.43 -13.31 1.42
N VAL A 53 7.11 -13.64 0.32
CA VAL A 53 7.61 -12.69 -0.68
C VAL A 53 6.47 -11.97 -1.40
N SER A 54 5.33 -12.63 -1.65
CA SER A 54 4.16 -12.00 -2.29
C SER A 54 3.66 -10.82 -1.47
N LYS A 55 3.52 -11.00 -0.15
CA LYS A 55 3.10 -9.92 0.76
C LYS A 55 4.11 -8.78 0.83
N ARG A 56 5.41 -9.05 0.70
CA ARG A 56 6.42 -7.98 0.54
C ARG A 56 6.14 -7.14 -0.71
N LEU A 57 5.81 -7.79 -1.83
CA LEU A 57 5.51 -7.16 -3.10
C LEU A 57 4.16 -6.43 -3.13
N ASP A 58 3.23 -6.74 -2.23
CA ASP A 58 1.97 -5.99 -2.08
C ASP A 58 2.14 -4.75 -1.18
N VAL A 59 2.93 -4.87 -0.10
CA VAL A 59 3.18 -3.77 0.84
C VAL A 59 4.14 -2.71 0.28
N PHE A 60 5.09 -3.10 -0.55
CA PHE A 60 6.03 -2.18 -1.19
C PHE A 60 5.34 -1.10 -2.06
N PRO A 61 4.48 -1.45 -3.04
CA PRO A 61 3.75 -0.46 -3.82
C PRO A 61 2.75 0.33 -2.99
N LEU A 62 2.09 -0.29 -1.99
CA LEU A 62 1.24 0.44 -1.03
C LEU A 62 2.02 1.59 -0.39
N SER A 63 3.26 1.30 0.03
CA SER A 63 4.13 2.27 0.68
C SER A 63 4.58 3.39 -0.25
N ILE A 64 4.96 3.07 -1.50
CA ILE A 64 5.31 4.09 -2.49
C ILE A 64 4.11 5.01 -2.75
N TYR A 65 2.92 4.45 -2.96
CA TYR A 65 1.74 5.24 -3.23
C TYR A 65 1.35 6.14 -2.06
N GLY A 66 1.31 5.60 -0.85
CA GLY A 66 0.89 6.36 0.32
C GLY A 66 1.91 7.38 0.80
N LEU A 67 3.20 7.16 0.54
CA LEU A 67 4.27 8.04 1.02
C LEU A 67 4.73 9.07 0.00
N ILE A 68 4.67 8.75 -1.29
CA ILE A 68 5.24 9.61 -2.36
C ILE A 68 4.13 10.20 -3.22
N VAL A 69 3.13 9.42 -3.61
CA VAL A 69 2.11 9.85 -4.58
C VAL A 69 0.96 10.60 -3.89
N PHE A 70 0.48 10.10 -2.75
CA PHE A 70 -0.60 10.70 -1.97
C PHE A 70 -0.21 10.88 -0.49
N PRO A 71 0.85 11.66 -0.18
CA PRO A 71 1.26 11.88 1.20
C PRO A 71 0.24 12.73 1.94
N LYS A 72 -0.69 12.07 2.65
CA LYS A 72 -1.63 12.75 3.57
C LYS A 72 -0.95 13.12 4.88
N ALA A 73 0.01 12.32 5.33
CA ALA A 73 0.80 12.58 6.53
C ALA A 73 2.24 12.12 6.32
N LEU A 74 3.20 13.01 6.61
CA LEU A 74 4.62 12.73 6.38
C LEU A 74 5.05 11.42 7.07
N GLY A 75 5.63 10.50 6.28
CA GLY A 75 6.14 9.22 6.76
C GLY A 75 5.05 8.21 7.16
N HIS A 76 3.79 8.41 6.76
CA HIS A 76 2.68 7.51 7.08
C HIS A 76 1.80 7.24 5.85
N VAL A 77 1.21 6.05 5.80
CA VAL A 77 0.21 5.66 4.80
C VAL A 77 -1.16 5.72 5.44
N ASP A 78 -2.12 6.41 4.82
CA ASP A 78 -3.45 6.60 5.36
C ASP A 78 -4.43 5.44 5.02
N GLU A 79 -5.64 5.54 5.57
CA GLU A 79 -6.72 4.60 5.31
C GLU A 79 -7.19 4.60 3.86
N VAL A 80 -7.24 5.74 3.18
CA VAL A 80 -7.78 5.85 1.82
C VAL A 80 -6.91 5.08 0.84
N VAL A 81 -5.59 5.22 0.95
CA VAL A 81 -4.63 4.50 0.13
C VAL A 81 -4.69 3.00 0.43
N THR A 82 -4.82 2.62 1.69
CA THR A 82 -4.96 1.20 2.06
C THR A 82 -6.27 0.60 1.54
N ASP A 83 -7.37 1.35 1.55
CA ASP A 83 -8.65 0.92 1.00
C ASP A 83 -8.57 0.64 -0.49
N LEU A 84 -7.90 1.52 -1.24
CA LEU A 84 -7.63 1.34 -2.65
C LEU A 84 -6.92 0.00 -2.91
N PHE A 85 -5.85 -0.28 -2.18
CA PHE A 85 -5.09 -1.52 -2.32
C PHE A 85 -5.90 -2.76 -1.89
N ASN A 86 -6.65 -2.68 -0.80
CA ASN A 86 -7.52 -3.77 -0.35
C ASN A 86 -8.66 -4.08 -1.36
N ARG A 87 -9.16 -3.08 -2.10
CA ARG A 87 -10.15 -3.29 -3.17
C ARG A 87 -9.52 -3.91 -4.41
N LEU A 88 -8.25 -3.61 -4.68
CA LEU A 88 -7.52 -4.10 -5.84
C LEU A 88 -6.95 -5.51 -5.62
N ASP A 89 -6.52 -5.84 -4.41
CA ASP A 89 -6.10 -7.19 -4.00
C ASP A 89 -7.22 -8.22 -4.21
N LYS A 90 -8.46 -7.83 -3.94
CA LYS A 90 -9.67 -8.62 -4.20
C LYS A 90 -9.99 -8.83 -5.68
N ARG A 91 -9.21 -8.25 -6.60
CA ARG A 91 -9.39 -8.36 -8.06
C ARG A 91 -8.19 -9.07 -8.72
N VAL A 92 -7.84 -10.27 -8.27
CA VAL A 92 -6.98 -11.28 -8.97
C VAL A 92 -5.65 -10.71 -9.55
N THR A 93 -4.94 -9.89 -8.78
CA THR A 93 -3.56 -9.42 -9.10
C THR A 93 -3.40 -8.33 -10.19
N PRO A 94 -3.94 -7.10 -10.04
CA PRO A 94 -3.67 -6.01 -10.97
C PRO A 94 -2.48 -5.14 -10.54
N ILE A 95 -2.31 -4.79 -9.26
CA ILE A 95 -1.39 -3.70 -8.90
C ILE A 95 0.08 -4.04 -9.15
N PRO A 96 0.64 -5.15 -8.61
CA PRO A 96 2.05 -5.43 -8.82
C PRO A 96 2.39 -5.60 -10.31
N ILE A 97 1.47 -6.20 -11.09
CA ILE A 97 1.64 -6.42 -12.53
C ILE A 97 1.50 -5.11 -13.32
N ILE A 98 0.50 -4.27 -13.01
CA ILE A 98 0.30 -2.97 -13.67
C ILE A 98 1.47 -2.06 -13.36
N LEU A 99 1.93 -1.99 -12.11
CA LEU A 99 3.09 -1.18 -11.73
C LEU A 99 4.37 -1.69 -12.37
N ALA A 100 4.60 -3.01 -12.36
CA ALA A 100 5.74 -3.59 -13.05
C ALA A 100 5.70 -3.25 -14.56
N LYS A 101 4.53 -3.31 -15.19
CA LYS A 101 4.35 -2.91 -16.60
C LYS A 101 4.59 -1.41 -16.81
N THR A 102 4.05 -0.55 -15.97
CA THR A 102 4.22 0.91 -16.05
C THR A 102 5.69 1.31 -15.84
N PHE A 103 6.34 0.79 -14.79
CA PHE A 103 7.75 1.07 -14.54
C PHE A 103 8.65 0.51 -15.64
N ARG A 104 8.37 -0.69 -16.16
CA ARG A 104 9.09 -1.24 -17.31
C ARG A 104 8.92 -0.34 -18.53
N SER A 105 7.70 0.11 -18.83
CA SER A 105 7.44 1.01 -19.96
C SER A 105 8.15 2.35 -19.80
N LEU A 106 8.08 2.98 -18.62
CA LEU A 106 8.79 4.23 -18.33
C LEU A 106 10.30 4.07 -18.42
N SER A 107 10.84 2.94 -17.95
CA SER A 107 12.27 2.63 -18.07
C SER A 107 12.72 2.45 -19.52
N ALA A 108 11.85 1.89 -20.38
CA ALA A 108 12.10 1.75 -21.81
C ALA A 108 12.06 3.10 -22.50
N CYS A 109 11.06 3.96 -22.20
CA CYS A 109 11.01 5.32 -22.72
C CYS A 109 12.25 6.13 -22.34
N ARG A 110 12.73 6.03 -21.08
CA ARG A 110 13.97 6.67 -20.63
C ARG A 110 15.22 6.16 -21.36
N LYS A 111 15.25 4.88 -21.75
CA LYS A 111 16.39 4.32 -22.50
C LYS A 111 16.33 4.69 -23.99
N ALA A 112 15.12 4.84 -24.54
CA ALA A 112 14.89 5.16 -25.94
C ALA A 112 15.06 6.66 -26.24
N GLY A 113 14.76 7.54 -25.29
CA GLY A 113 15.22 8.92 -25.35
C GLY A 113 16.58 9.03 -24.69
N GLU A 114 17.65 9.37 -25.43
CA GLU A 114 18.99 9.67 -24.91
C GLU A 114 19.05 10.90 -23.95
N GLY A 115 17.93 11.26 -23.33
CA GLY A 115 17.72 12.50 -22.59
C GLY A 115 18.07 12.37 -21.12
N ARG A 116 19.08 13.14 -20.70
CA ARG A 116 19.24 13.56 -19.31
C ARG A 116 17.94 14.21 -18.86
N PHE A 117 17.44 13.83 -17.69
CA PHE A 117 16.48 14.68 -17.00
C PHE A 117 17.19 16.01 -16.73
N ILE A 118 16.65 17.09 -17.29
CA ILE A 118 17.05 18.46 -16.94
C ILE A 118 16.57 18.73 -15.51
#